data_AF-A0A2G6G5J1-F1
#
_entry.id   AF-A0A2G6G5J1-F1
#
_cell.length_a   1.000
_cell.length_b   1.000
_cell.length_c   1.000
_cell.angle_alpha   90.00
_cell.angle_beta   90.00
_cell.angle_gamma   90.00
#
_symmetry.space_group_name_H-M   'P 1'
#
loop_
_entity.id
_entity.type
_entity.pdbx_description
1 polymer ?
#
loop_
_entity_poly.entity_id
_entity_poly.type
_entity_poly.pdbx_seq_one_letter_code
_entity_poly.pdbx_strand_id
1 'polypeptide(L)'
;MRHNLRAAFIVLTTVSLGLLSLYEITAKSPRLLGRQLPGWRKTCRVEEATPWRQPTGIFLLDKFLHEGREALVFYGLEQGLPPKSPQGRLRGPRRSALSSRSPSRDK
;
A
#
# COMPACT_ATOMS: atom_id res chain seq x y z
N MET A 1 15.52 3.86 -40.65
CA MET A 1 15.11 4.80 -39.57
C MET A 1 13.99 4.28 -38.67
N ARG A 2 12.85 3.79 -39.18
CA ARG A 2 11.71 3.35 -38.33
C ARG A 2 12.02 2.21 -37.34
N HIS A 3 12.89 1.27 -37.71
CA HIS A 3 13.30 0.16 -36.83
C HIS A 3 14.15 0.63 -35.63
N ASN A 4 15.04 1.60 -35.85
CA ASN A 4 15.91 2.15 -34.81
C ASN A 4 15.09 2.94 -33.77
N LEU A 5 14.06 3.66 -34.21
CA LEU A 5 13.11 4.36 -33.33
C LEU A 5 12.30 3.38 -32.46
N ARG A 6 11.82 2.27 -33.05
CA ARG A 6 11.12 1.22 -32.28
C ARG A 6 12.02 0.56 -31.26
N ALA A 7 13.26 0.22 -31.65
CA ALA A 7 14.23 -0.36 -30.74
C ALA A 7 14.57 0.59 -29.58
N ALA A 8 14.83 1.87 -29.89
CA ALA A 8 15.08 2.89 -28.87
C ALA A 8 13.89 3.05 -27.91
N PHE A 9 12.65 3.06 -28.43
CA PHE A 9 11.45 3.14 -27.60
C PHE A 9 11.29 1.93 -26.67
N ILE A 10 11.52 0.71 -27.18
CA ILE A 10 11.45 -0.52 -26.37
C ILE A 10 12.51 -0.51 -25.28
N VAL A 11 13.76 -0.19 -25.61
CA VAL A 11 14.86 -0.11 -24.64
C VAL A 11 14.54 0.93 -23.57
N LEU A 12 14.13 2.14 -23.96
CA LEU A 12 13.80 3.20 -23.02
C LEU A 12 12.67 2.78 -22.09
N THR A 13 11.57 2.25 -22.64
CA THR A 13 10.42 1.78 -21.86
C THR A 13 10.83 0.69 -20.88
N THR A 14 11.65 -0.27 -21.31
CA THR A 14 12.11 -1.39 -20.48
C THR A 14 12.98 -0.91 -19.32
N VAL A 15 13.94 -0.01 -19.60
CA VAL A 15 14.79 0.60 -18.57
C VAL A 15 13.96 1.40 -17.57
N SER A 16 13.01 2.21 -18.05
CA SER A 16 12.12 2.98 -17.18
C SER A 16 11.28 2.08 -16.27
N LEU A 17 10.70 0.99 -16.79
CA LEU A 17 9.94 0.04 -15.99
C LEU A 17 10.81 -0.72 -14.99
N GLY A 18 12.03 -1.08 -15.36
CA GLY A 18 13.00 -1.73 -14.47
C GLY A 18 13.40 -0.81 -13.30
N LEU A 19 13.70 0.46 -13.59
CA LEU A 19 14.02 1.46 -12.56
C LEU A 19 12.82 1.74 -11.66
N LEU A 20 11.61 1.86 -12.22
CA LEU A 20 10.39 2.04 -11.45
C LEU A 20 10.14 0.85 -10.51
N SER A 21 10.32 -0.38 -11.01
CA SER A 21 10.16 -1.59 -10.20
C SER A 21 11.17 -1.64 -9.05
N LEU A 22 12.43 -1.28 -9.30
CA LEU A 22 13.46 -1.23 -8.27
C LEU A 22 13.14 -0.15 -7.21
N TYR A 23 12.66 1.01 -7.67
CA TYR A 23 12.20 2.06 -6.76
C TYR A 23 11.04 1.57 -5.89
N GLU A 24 9.99 0.98 -6.46
CA GLU A 24 8.85 0.46 -5.69
C GLU A 24 9.29 -0.60 -4.66
N ILE A 25 10.17 -1.52 -5.05
CA ILE A 25 10.68 -2.55 -4.13
C ILE A 25 11.43 -1.91 -2.98
N THR A 26 12.36 -1.00 -3.27
CA THR A 26 13.19 -0.35 -2.24
C THR A 26 12.39 0.60 -1.36
N ALA A 27 11.42 1.30 -1.95
CA ALA A 27 10.51 2.23 -1.28
C ALA A 27 9.40 1.55 -0.49
N LYS A 28 9.12 0.25 -0.71
CA LYS A 28 8.14 -0.56 0.05
C LYS A 28 8.74 -1.71 0.85
N SER A 29 10.04 -1.99 0.72
CA SER A 29 10.71 -3.09 1.43
C SER A 29 11.98 -2.59 2.15
N PRO A 30 11.85 -1.79 3.21
CA PRO A 30 12.98 -1.17 3.90
C PRO A 30 13.86 -2.22 4.60
N ARG A 31 13.31 -3.41 4.84
CA ARG A 31 14.04 -4.58 5.35
C ARG A 31 15.15 -5.01 4.38
N LEU A 32 14.97 -4.83 3.06
CA LEU A 32 15.99 -5.16 2.06
C LEU A 32 17.19 -4.19 2.10
N LEU A 33 17.01 -2.98 2.63
CA LEU A 33 18.06 -1.95 2.72
C LEU A 33 18.75 -1.91 4.08
N GLY A 34 18.38 -2.80 5.01
CA GLY A 34 18.90 -2.83 6.39
C GLY A 34 18.46 -1.64 7.27
N ARG A 35 17.80 -0.63 6.70
CA ARG A 35 17.29 0.55 7.41
C ARG A 35 16.03 1.10 6.75
N GLN A 36 15.14 1.71 7.55
CA GLN A 36 13.98 2.44 7.04
C GLN A 36 14.43 3.74 6.37
N LEU A 37 13.90 4.02 5.18
CA LEU A 37 14.13 5.29 4.50
C LEU A 37 13.45 6.44 5.27
N PRO A 38 14.01 7.67 5.22
CA PRO A 38 13.35 8.84 5.77
C PRO A 38 11.94 8.98 5.20
N GLY A 39 10.95 9.27 6.04
CA GLY A 39 9.56 9.41 5.61
C GLY A 39 8.78 8.11 5.49
N TRP A 40 9.40 6.93 5.66
CA TRP A 40 8.75 5.61 5.57
C TRP A 40 7.39 5.53 6.32
N ARG A 41 7.37 5.92 7.61
CA ARG A 41 6.16 5.88 8.44
C ARG A 41 5.06 6.85 7.96
N LYS A 42 5.44 7.91 7.26
CA LYS A 42 4.48 8.85 6.66
C LYS A 42 3.91 8.24 5.38
N THR A 43 4.76 7.65 4.55
CA THR A 43 4.34 6.90 3.35
C THR A 43 3.37 5.77 3.69
N CYS A 44 3.66 4.90 4.67
CA CYS A 44 2.73 3.84 5.07
C CYS A 44 1.37 4.39 5.52
N ARG A 45 1.36 5.49 6.26
CA ARG A 45 0.09 6.12 6.70
C ARG A 45 -0.71 6.69 5.53
N VAL A 46 -0.03 7.23 4.53
CA VAL A 46 -0.66 7.75 3.32
C VAL A 46 -1.23 6.62 2.47
N GLU A 47 -0.49 5.54 2.29
CA GLU A 47 -0.93 4.32 1.58
C GLU A 47 -2.16 3.72 2.25
N GLU A 48 -2.16 3.60 3.59
CA GLU A 48 -3.32 3.15 4.37
C GLU A 48 -4.54 4.08 4.24
N ALA A 49 -4.31 5.38 4.10
CA ALA A 49 -5.36 6.39 4.01
C ALA A 49 -5.91 6.60 2.59
N THR A 50 -5.23 6.07 1.56
CA THR A 50 -5.56 6.31 0.15
C THR A 50 -6.09 5.02 -0.47
N PRO A 51 -7.38 4.67 -0.31
CA PRO A 51 -7.93 3.48 -0.94
C PRO A 51 -7.90 3.62 -2.46
N TRP A 52 -7.69 2.49 -3.14
CA TRP A 52 -7.86 2.39 -4.59
C TRP A 52 -9.29 2.81 -4.97
N ARG A 53 -9.41 3.83 -5.82
CA ARG A 53 -10.68 4.25 -6.42
C ARG A 53 -10.87 3.53 -7.76
N GLN A 54 -12.11 3.52 -8.25
CA GLN A 54 -12.59 2.69 -9.39
C GLN A 54 -11.54 2.51 -10.49
N PRO A 55 -11.28 1.27 -10.92
CA PRO A 55 -10.33 1.01 -12.00
C PRO A 55 -10.89 1.53 -13.33
N THR A 56 -10.10 2.32 -14.03
CA THR A 56 -10.34 2.71 -15.43
C THR A 56 -10.20 1.51 -16.38
N GLY A 57 -9.65 0.39 -15.88
CA GLY A 57 -9.38 -0.82 -16.64
C GLY A 57 -7.99 -0.81 -17.30
N ILE A 58 -7.26 0.31 -17.19
CA ILE A 58 -5.90 0.46 -17.68
C ILE A 58 -4.96 0.50 -16.47
N PHE A 59 -4.34 -0.64 -16.15
CA PHE A 59 -3.53 -0.82 -14.94
C PHE A 59 -2.49 0.29 -14.70
N LEU A 60 -1.75 0.70 -15.74
CA LEU A 60 -0.72 1.74 -15.61
C LEU A 60 -1.33 3.10 -15.27
N LEU A 61 -2.48 3.43 -15.88
CA LEU A 61 -3.20 4.66 -15.58
C LEU A 61 -3.77 4.63 -14.17
N ASP A 62 -4.34 3.50 -13.76
CA ASP A 62 -4.89 3.31 -12.41
C ASP A 62 -3.80 3.46 -11.34
N LYS A 63 -2.61 2.87 -11.56
CA LYS A 63 -1.45 3.02 -10.66
C LYS A 63 -0.96 4.46 -10.62
N PHE A 64 -0.84 5.13 -11.78
CA PHE A 64 -0.41 6.52 -11.85
C PHE A 64 -1.37 7.46 -11.10
N LEU A 65 -2.69 7.29 -11.28
CA LEU A 65 -3.70 8.07 -10.58
C LEU A 65 -3.69 7.81 -9.06
N HIS A 66 -3.50 6.55 -8.67
CA HIS A 66 -3.40 6.16 -7.27
C HIS A 66 -2.16 6.77 -6.59
N GLU A 67 -0.98 6.60 -7.18
CA GLU A 67 0.27 7.18 -6.67
C GLU A 67 0.23 8.72 -6.67
N GLY A 68 -0.37 9.32 -7.70
CA GLY A 68 -0.56 10.78 -7.75
C GLY A 68 -1.40 11.28 -6.58
N ARG A 69 -2.43 10.52 -6.20
CA ARG A 69 -3.24 10.84 -5.02
C ARG A 69 -2.48 10.64 -3.71
N GLU A 70 -1.73 9.54 -3.57
CA GLU A 70 -0.84 9.35 -2.42
C GLU A 70 0.13 10.54 -2.27
N ALA A 71 0.71 11.02 -3.37
CA ALA A 71 1.59 12.18 -3.35
C ALA A 71 0.86 13.45 -2.85
N LEU A 72 -0.35 13.72 -3.34
CA LEU A 72 -1.14 14.87 -2.88
C LEU A 72 -1.42 14.82 -1.38
N VAL A 73 -1.78 13.65 -0.85
CA VAL A 73 -1.99 13.45 0.60
C VAL A 73 -0.68 13.59 1.37
N PHE A 74 0.42 13.02 0.85
CA PHE A 74 1.74 13.12 1.47
C PHE A 74 2.21 14.58 1.61
N TYR A 75 1.98 15.41 0.58
CA TYR A 75 2.34 16.83 0.61
C TYR A 75 1.27 17.73 1.26
N GLY A 76 0.14 17.16 1.70
CA GLY A 76 -0.94 17.92 2.35
C GLY A 76 -1.72 18.83 1.39
N LEU A 77 -1.68 18.52 0.10
CA LEU A 77 -2.35 19.26 -0.97
C LEU A 77 -3.80 18.83 -1.19
N GLU A 78 -4.20 17.64 -0.71
CA GLU A 78 -5.59 17.19 -0.66
C GLU A 78 -6.15 17.35 0.78
N GLN A 79 -6.96 18.38 1.01
CA GLN A 79 -7.71 18.54 2.26
C GLN A 79 -9.00 17.71 2.22
N GLY A 80 -8.90 16.44 2.59
CA GLY A 80 -10.04 15.52 2.56
C GLY A 80 -9.82 14.18 3.27
N LEU A 81 -8.77 14.07 4.10
CA LEU A 81 -8.60 12.90 4.97
C LEU A 81 -9.82 12.79 5.89
N PRO A 82 -10.52 11.64 5.95
CA PRO A 82 -11.48 11.43 7.02
C PRO A 82 -10.74 11.61 8.36
N PRO A 83 -11.34 12.31 9.34
CA PRO A 83 -10.70 12.55 10.62
C PRO A 83 -10.35 11.21 11.27
N LYS A 84 -9.20 11.19 11.96
CA LYS A 84 -8.67 10.08 12.77
C LYS A 84 -9.82 9.18 13.27
N SER A 85 -9.89 7.95 12.79
CA SER A 85 -10.52 6.91 13.61
C SER A 85 -9.68 6.80 14.89
N PRO A 86 -10.26 7.02 16.07
CA PRO A 86 -9.54 6.79 17.31
C PRO A 86 -9.25 5.30 17.35
N GLN A 87 -7.96 4.95 17.43
CA GLN A 87 -7.42 3.64 17.84
C GLN A 87 -8.50 2.57 17.99
N GLY A 88 -8.84 1.94 16.86
CA GLY A 88 -9.63 0.72 16.84
C GLY A 88 -8.77 -0.39 17.43
N ARG A 89 -8.73 -0.41 18.76
CA ARG A 89 -8.61 -1.57 19.65
C ARG A 89 -8.33 -2.85 18.85
N LEU A 90 -7.09 -3.32 18.90
CA LEU A 90 -6.73 -4.71 18.58
C LEU A 90 -7.72 -5.61 19.34
N ARG A 91 -8.82 -5.97 18.69
CA ARG A 91 -9.71 -7.03 19.15
C ARG A 91 -8.93 -8.30 18.90
N GLY A 92 -8.25 -8.75 19.94
CA GLY A 92 -7.75 -10.12 20.00
C GLY A 92 -8.87 -11.11 19.64
N PRO A 93 -8.50 -12.29 19.14
CA PRO A 93 -9.47 -13.28 18.72
C PRO A 93 -10.45 -13.57 19.87
N ARG A 94 -11.72 -13.35 19.56
CA ARG A 94 -12.90 -13.64 20.36
C ARG A 94 -12.87 -15.14 20.67
N ARG A 95 -12.34 -15.56 21.84
CA ARG A 95 -12.51 -16.94 22.31
C ARG A 95 -13.99 -17.14 22.58
N SER A 96 -14.59 -17.93 21.70
CA SER A 96 -15.95 -18.39 21.74
C SER A 96 -16.29 -18.98 23.10
N ALA A 97 -17.41 -18.54 23.65
CA ALA A 97 -18.12 -19.23 24.69
C ALA A 97 -18.64 -20.58 24.13
N LEU A 98 -18.04 -21.68 24.58
CA LEU A 98 -18.74 -22.94 24.83
C LEU A 98 -18.57 -23.15 26.34
N SER A 99 -19.56 -22.99 27.21
CA SER A 99 -20.84 -23.71 27.28
C SER A 99 -20.68 -25.22 27.16
N SER A 100 -20.19 -25.85 28.22
CA SER A 100 -20.70 -27.15 28.65
C SER A 100 -20.90 -27.15 30.16
N ARG A 101 -22.13 -27.51 30.52
CA ARG A 101 -22.70 -27.57 31.86
C ARG A 101 -21.97 -28.62 32.72
N SER A 102 -21.86 -28.30 34.00
CA SER A 102 -21.73 -29.27 35.11
C SER A 102 -22.95 -30.22 35.15
N PRO A 103 -22.87 -31.42 35.74
CA PRO A 103 -23.19 -31.50 37.17
C PRO A 103 -22.54 -32.63 37.98
N SER A 104 -22.69 -32.48 39.31
CA SER A 104 -22.89 -33.49 40.37
C SER A 104 -21.72 -34.42 40.74
N ARG A 105 -21.18 -34.37 41.98
CA ARG A 105 -21.69 -34.78 43.31
C ARG A 105 -21.28 -36.23 43.65
N ASP A 106 -20.84 -36.39 44.90
CA ASP A 106 -20.84 -37.59 45.74
C ASP A 106 -19.83 -38.71 45.44
N LYS A 107 -18.68 -38.71 46.14
CA LYS A 107 -18.43 -39.42 47.42
C LYS A 107 -16.96 -39.34 47.81
#